data_AF-A0A9Q3DQK1-F1
#
_entry.id   AF-A0A9Q3DQK1-F1
#
_cell.length_a   1.000
_cell.length_b   1.000
_cell.length_c   1.000
_cell.angle_alpha   90.00
_cell.angle_beta   90.00
_cell.angle_gamma   90.00
#
_symmetry.space_group_name_H-M   'P 1'
#
loop_
_entity.id
_entity.type
_entity.pdbx_description
1 polymer ?
#
loop_
_entity_poly.entity_id
_entity_poly.type
_entity_poly.pdbx_seq_one_letter_code
_entity_poly.pdbx_strand_id
1 'polypeptide(L)'
;MAFWKTDSKISDAIEAMPGYEEGNWTQLKKDLITKWGRVEPERRYRKDSLVQLFNDTQDEGGISNPSQYKRFMGEYETIITYLLRYKYIPQDNMFHEDLFDCLFAEIKGAISKKMIKENVMVRADDGGYLITPIKILKKYIEQELEARVLVTKRLSPPRIAEQKESKNKERRVQLKECKKPLRK
;
A
#
# COMPACT_ATOMS: atom_id res chain seq x y z
N MET A 1 -13.23 -43.90 16.01
CA MET A 1 -13.06 -42.71 15.15
C MET A 1 -13.70 -41.53 15.86
N ALA A 2 -12.94 -40.52 16.27
CA ALA A 2 -13.49 -39.24 16.71
C ALA A 2 -12.53 -38.15 16.22
N PHE A 3 -12.97 -37.40 15.22
CA PHE A 3 -12.15 -36.51 14.39
C PHE A 3 -12.55 -35.05 14.62
N TRP A 4 -12.61 -34.61 15.88
CA TRP A 4 -12.79 -33.18 16.23
C TRP A 4 -12.38 -32.98 17.68
N LYS A 5 -11.16 -32.48 17.88
CA LYS A 5 -10.82 -31.76 19.10
C LYS A 5 -10.86 -30.29 18.72
N THR A 6 -12.07 -29.74 18.73
CA THR A 6 -12.28 -28.29 18.78
C THR A 6 -11.70 -27.77 20.10
N ASP A 7 -11.26 -26.52 20.13
CA ASP A 7 -10.72 -25.86 21.33
C ASP A 7 -11.57 -26.20 22.57
N SER A 8 -11.00 -26.92 23.55
CA SER A 8 -11.77 -27.40 24.71
C SER A 8 -12.46 -26.26 25.44
N LYS A 9 -11.80 -25.10 25.49
CA LYS A 9 -12.28 -23.87 26.12
C LYS A 9 -13.59 -23.35 25.53
N ILE A 10 -13.84 -23.57 24.23
CA ILE A 10 -15.08 -23.14 23.58
C ILE A 10 -16.20 -24.11 23.92
N SER A 11 -15.92 -25.42 23.89
CA SER A 11 -16.89 -26.45 24.31
C SER A 11 -17.32 -26.25 25.75
N ASP A 12 -16.35 -26.11 26.66
CA ASP A 12 -16.60 -25.91 28.10
C ASP A 12 -17.43 -24.63 28.35
N ALA A 13 -17.17 -23.56 27.58
CA ALA A 13 -17.90 -22.31 27.70
C ALA A 13 -19.32 -22.36 27.13
N ILE A 14 -19.61 -23.24 26.16
CA ILE A 14 -20.95 -23.48 25.62
C ILE A 14 -21.75 -24.35 26.59
N GLU A 15 -21.11 -25.37 27.15
CA GLU A 15 -21.74 -26.28 28.12
C GLU A 15 -22.15 -25.56 29.41
N ALA A 16 -21.39 -24.55 29.82
CA ALA A 16 -21.70 -23.69 30.97
C ALA A 16 -22.77 -22.61 30.69
N MET A 17 -23.42 -22.61 29.51
CA MET A 17 -24.49 -21.64 29.20
C MET A 17 -25.85 -22.15 29.67
N PRO A 18 -26.70 -21.27 30.24
CA PRO A 18 -28.00 -21.68 30.78
C PRO A 18 -28.89 -22.28 29.68
N GLY A 19 -28.84 -21.75 28.45
CA GLY A 19 -29.57 -22.33 27.32
C GLY A 19 -29.12 -23.75 26.92
N TYR A 20 -27.91 -24.18 27.29
CA TYR A 20 -27.42 -25.53 27.02
C TYR A 20 -27.90 -26.51 28.08
N GLU A 21 -27.82 -26.14 29.36
CA GLU A 21 -28.30 -26.97 30.49
C GLU A 21 -29.82 -27.20 30.44
N GLU A 22 -30.60 -26.18 30.04
CA GLU A 22 -32.05 -26.26 29.94
C GLU A 22 -32.56 -26.90 28.64
N GLY A 23 -31.65 -27.23 27.69
CA GLY A 23 -32.02 -27.73 26.36
C GLY A 23 -32.79 -26.71 25.51
N ASN A 24 -32.78 -25.43 25.90
CA ASN A 24 -33.51 -24.37 25.24
C ASN A 24 -32.65 -23.71 24.15
N TRP A 25 -32.75 -24.26 22.93
CA TRP A 25 -32.03 -23.77 21.75
C TRP A 25 -32.23 -22.27 21.46
N THR A 26 -33.37 -21.70 21.83
CA THR A 26 -33.66 -20.27 21.62
C THR A 26 -32.83 -19.40 22.56
N GLN A 27 -32.72 -19.83 23.83
CA GLN A 27 -31.92 -19.16 24.84
C GLN A 27 -30.42 -19.35 24.55
N LEU A 28 -30.01 -20.58 24.20
CA LEU A 28 -28.62 -20.87 23.83
C LEU A 28 -28.16 -20.03 22.64
N LYS A 29 -29.01 -19.88 21.62
CA LYS A 29 -28.70 -19.01 20.47
C LYS A 29 -28.51 -17.56 20.88
N LYS A 30 -29.32 -17.02 21.81
CA LYS A 30 -29.14 -15.66 22.32
C LYS A 30 -27.86 -15.52 23.12
N ASP A 31 -27.52 -16.49 23.96
CA ASP A 31 -26.31 -16.49 24.77
C ASP A 31 -25.05 -16.58 23.88
N LEU A 32 -25.08 -17.45 22.86
CA LEU A 32 -24.05 -17.57 21.83
C LEU A 32 -23.86 -16.25 21.06
N ILE A 33 -24.96 -15.62 20.64
CA ILE A 33 -24.90 -14.32 19.94
C ILE A 33 -24.39 -13.22 20.89
N THR A 34 -24.76 -13.25 22.17
CA THR A 34 -24.32 -12.25 23.14
C THR A 34 -22.84 -12.38 23.47
N LYS A 35 -22.32 -13.61 23.57
CA LYS A 35 -20.91 -13.90 23.92
C LYS A 35 -19.97 -13.88 22.73
N TRP A 36 -20.41 -14.38 21.57
CA TRP A 36 -19.58 -14.56 20.37
C TRP A 36 -20.21 -14.07 19.08
N GLY A 37 -21.50 -13.77 19.08
CA GLY A 37 -22.11 -13.01 17.99
C GLY A 37 -21.50 -11.64 18.03
N ARG A 38 -20.45 -11.47 17.25
CA ARG A 38 -19.85 -10.17 17.00
C ARG A 38 -21.00 -9.20 16.75
N VAL A 39 -21.09 -8.21 17.64
CA VAL A 39 -21.71 -6.92 17.37
C VAL A 39 -21.35 -6.60 15.93
N GLU A 40 -22.39 -6.36 15.11
CA GLU A 40 -22.34 -5.86 13.74
C GLU A 40 -20.93 -5.37 13.38
N PRO A 41 -20.21 -5.96 12.40
CA PRO A 41 -18.77 -5.74 12.24
C PRO A 41 -18.52 -4.24 12.34
N GLU A 42 -17.92 -3.83 13.47
CA GLU A 42 -17.75 -2.43 13.82
C GLU A 42 -17.28 -1.73 12.56
N ARG A 43 -18.07 -0.78 12.06
CA ARG A 43 -17.99 -0.26 10.68
C ARG A 43 -16.53 -0.18 10.25
N ARG A 44 -16.09 -1.17 9.47
CA ARG A 44 -14.65 -1.40 9.26
C ARG A 44 -13.99 -0.17 8.65
N TYR A 45 -14.74 0.52 7.80
CA TYR A 45 -14.39 1.81 7.23
C TYR A 45 -15.59 2.74 7.21
N ARG A 46 -15.35 4.03 7.43
CA ARG A 46 -16.31 5.13 7.28
C ARG A 46 -15.97 5.94 6.03
N LYS A 47 -16.84 6.87 5.63
CA LYS A 47 -16.55 7.82 4.55
C LYS A 47 -15.25 8.59 4.82
N ASP A 48 -15.06 8.97 6.08
CA ASP A 48 -13.88 9.71 6.55
C ASP A 48 -12.59 8.89 6.47
N SER A 49 -12.68 7.55 6.39
CA SER A 49 -11.49 6.69 6.30
C SER A 49 -10.71 6.90 5.00
N LEU A 50 -11.35 7.35 3.92
CA LEU A 50 -10.64 7.75 2.70
C LEU A 50 -9.89 9.06 2.91
N VAL A 51 -10.54 10.05 3.52
CA VAL A 51 -9.93 11.35 3.82
C VAL A 51 -8.74 11.19 4.77
N GLN A 52 -8.87 10.32 5.78
CA GLN A 52 -7.78 9.96 6.67
C GLN A 52 -6.62 9.33 5.90
N LEU A 53 -6.88 8.35 5.02
CA LEU A 53 -5.84 7.72 4.21
C LEU A 53 -5.08 8.77 3.36
N PHE A 54 -5.80 9.72 2.77
CA PHE A 54 -5.20 10.79 1.97
C PHE A 54 -4.34 11.73 2.82
N ASN A 55 -4.87 12.21 3.95
CA ASN A 55 -4.16 13.10 4.86
C ASN A 55 -2.91 12.43 5.45
N ASP A 56 -3.03 11.19 5.93
CA ASP A 56 -1.91 10.42 6.48
C ASP A 56 -0.79 10.28 5.43
N THR A 57 -1.16 10.05 4.17
CA THR A 57 -0.21 9.94 3.06
C THR A 57 0.45 11.29 2.74
N GLN A 58 -0.29 12.39 2.84
CA GLN A 58 0.26 13.73 2.65
C GLN A 58 1.21 14.12 3.80
N ASP A 59 0.85 13.79 5.04
CA ASP A 59 1.65 14.02 6.24
C ASP A 59 2.96 13.21 6.22
N GLU A 60 2.95 12.00 5.65
CA GLU A 60 4.14 11.19 5.39
C GLU A 60 5.05 11.76 4.28
N GLY A 61 4.66 12.87 3.65
CA GLY A 61 5.42 13.54 2.60
C GLY A 61 5.04 13.13 1.18
N GLY A 62 3.92 12.43 0.99
CA GLY A 62 3.37 12.06 -0.31
C GLY A 62 4.04 10.86 -0.98
N ILE A 63 3.36 10.31 -1.98
CA ILE A 63 3.81 9.09 -2.66
C ILE A 63 4.96 9.42 -3.63
N SER A 64 6.16 8.87 -3.38
CA SER A 64 7.33 9.06 -4.25
C SER A 64 7.89 7.76 -4.86
N ASN A 65 7.57 6.59 -4.30
CA ASN A 65 8.14 5.30 -4.70
C ASN A 65 7.04 4.35 -5.19
N PRO A 66 7.27 3.53 -6.25
CA PRO A 66 6.30 2.49 -6.67
C PRO A 66 5.86 1.55 -5.55
N SER A 67 6.73 1.21 -4.60
CA SER A 67 6.34 0.36 -3.45
C SER A 67 5.33 1.05 -2.53
N GLN A 68 5.51 2.36 -2.28
CA GLN A 68 4.56 3.16 -1.49
C GLN A 68 3.23 3.25 -2.23
N TYR A 69 3.27 3.52 -3.54
CA TYR A 69 2.07 3.59 -4.38
C TYR A 69 1.28 2.28 -4.35
N LYS A 70 1.93 1.12 -4.48
CA LYS A 70 1.25 -0.18 -4.41
C LYS A 70 0.58 -0.44 -3.07
N ARG A 71 1.25 -0.10 -1.97
CA ARG A 71 0.69 -0.24 -0.62
C ARG A 71 -0.54 0.66 -0.45
N PHE A 72 -0.39 1.94 -0.79
CA PHE A 72 -1.46 2.92 -0.76
C PHE A 72 -2.67 2.46 -1.58
N MET A 73 -2.43 2.00 -2.82
CA MET A 73 -3.50 1.52 -3.71
C MET A 73 -4.21 0.29 -3.16
N GLY A 74 -3.50 -0.62 -2.49
CA GLY A 74 -4.12 -1.77 -1.84
C GLY A 74 -5.07 -1.38 -0.70
N GLU A 75 -4.68 -0.40 0.13
CA GLU A 75 -5.53 0.12 1.20
C GLU A 75 -6.72 0.89 0.63
N TYR A 76 -6.48 1.78 -0.33
CA TYR A 76 -7.52 2.52 -1.05
C TYR A 76 -8.57 1.61 -1.69
N GLU A 77 -8.15 0.56 -2.42
CA GLU A 77 -9.07 -0.38 -3.06
C GLU A 77 -9.85 -1.21 -2.03
N THR A 78 -9.22 -1.57 -0.92
CA THR A 78 -9.90 -2.27 0.19
C THR A 78 -11.02 -1.40 0.78
N ILE A 79 -10.73 -0.12 1.02
CA ILE A 79 -11.69 0.84 1.56
C ILE A 79 -12.82 1.07 0.57
N ILE A 80 -12.52 1.40 -0.69
CA ILE A 80 -13.54 1.66 -1.71
C ILE A 80 -14.43 0.44 -1.94
N THR A 81 -13.85 -0.74 -2.06
CA THR A 81 -14.63 -1.97 -2.28
C THR A 81 -15.60 -2.22 -1.13
N TYR A 82 -15.18 -1.95 0.11
CA TYR A 82 -16.06 -2.02 1.27
C TYR A 82 -17.18 -0.97 1.18
N LEU A 83 -16.85 0.31 0.96
CA LEU A 83 -17.83 1.39 0.93
C LEU A 83 -18.86 1.22 -0.20
N LEU A 84 -18.46 0.70 -1.36
CA LEU A 84 -19.35 0.36 -2.47
C LEU A 84 -20.24 -0.84 -2.15
N ARG A 85 -19.68 -1.92 -1.58
CA ARG A 85 -20.44 -3.13 -1.23
C ARG A 85 -21.58 -2.84 -0.26
N TYR A 86 -21.34 -1.96 0.71
CA TYR A 86 -22.32 -1.53 1.70
C TYR A 86 -23.12 -0.29 1.26
N LYS A 87 -22.94 0.18 0.00
CA LYS A 87 -23.64 1.32 -0.61
C LYS A 87 -23.54 2.62 0.21
N TYR A 88 -22.44 2.80 0.93
CA TYR A 88 -22.19 4.05 1.66
C TYR A 88 -21.87 5.21 0.72
N ILE A 89 -21.35 4.90 -0.47
CA ILE A 89 -20.94 5.86 -1.49
C ILE A 89 -21.54 5.41 -2.84
N PRO A 90 -21.97 6.35 -3.71
CA PRO A 90 -22.41 6.00 -5.05
C PRO A 90 -21.23 5.48 -5.90
N GLN A 91 -21.54 4.61 -6.87
CA GLN A 91 -20.52 3.99 -7.74
C GLN A 91 -19.74 5.01 -8.57
N ASP A 92 -20.31 6.20 -8.80
CA ASP A 92 -19.71 7.30 -9.57
C ASP A 92 -18.87 8.27 -8.73
N ASN A 93 -18.69 7.99 -7.42
CA ASN A 93 -17.84 8.85 -6.60
C ASN A 93 -16.37 8.58 -6.93
N MET A 94 -15.79 9.44 -7.75
CA MET A 94 -14.39 9.33 -8.16
C MET A 94 -13.53 10.22 -7.25
N PHE A 95 -12.81 9.64 -6.29
CA PHE A 95 -11.80 10.33 -5.46
C PHE A 95 -10.47 10.56 -6.22
N HIS A 96 -10.59 10.92 -7.49
CA HIS A 96 -9.45 11.03 -8.41
C HIS A 96 -8.64 12.30 -8.19
N GLU A 97 -9.29 13.38 -7.74
CA GLU A 97 -8.62 14.62 -7.34
C GLU A 97 -7.82 14.40 -6.04
N ASP A 98 -8.44 13.81 -5.01
CA ASP A 98 -7.78 13.50 -3.75
C ASP A 98 -6.58 12.56 -3.95
N LEU A 99 -6.74 11.54 -4.81
CA LEU A 99 -5.65 10.65 -5.21
C LEU A 99 -4.50 11.42 -5.87
N PHE A 100 -4.82 12.35 -6.76
CA PHE A 100 -3.82 13.17 -7.43
C PHE A 100 -3.08 14.05 -6.43
N ASP A 101 -3.78 14.64 -5.46
CA ASP A 101 -3.20 15.53 -4.47
C ASP A 101 -2.25 14.84 -3.49
N CYS A 102 -2.44 13.55 -3.22
CA CYS A 102 -1.56 12.75 -2.37
C CYS A 102 -0.19 12.42 -3.00
N LEU A 103 -0.02 12.69 -4.29
CA LEU A 103 1.25 12.47 -4.97
C LEU A 103 2.28 13.54 -4.58
N PHE A 104 3.56 13.15 -4.57
CA PHE A 104 4.65 14.10 -4.36
C PHE A 104 4.66 15.19 -5.44
N ALA A 105 4.96 16.44 -5.06
CA ALA A 105 4.83 17.61 -5.93
C ALA A 105 5.60 17.48 -7.28
N GLU A 106 6.80 16.89 -7.26
CA GLU A 106 7.58 16.66 -8.47
C GLU A 106 6.92 15.66 -9.43
N ILE A 107 6.26 14.64 -8.88
CA ILE A 107 5.53 13.63 -9.66
C ILE A 107 4.25 14.23 -10.23
N LYS A 108 3.51 15.03 -9.43
CA LYS A 108 2.34 15.79 -9.91
C LYS A 108 2.68 16.65 -11.11
N GLY A 109 3.79 17.40 -11.01
CA GLY A 109 4.28 18.24 -12.10
C GLY A 109 4.68 17.45 -13.35
N ALA A 110 5.35 16.30 -13.19
CA ALA A 110 5.74 15.45 -14.31
C ALA A 110 4.53 14.84 -15.03
N ILE A 111 3.58 14.28 -14.27
CA ILE A 111 2.34 13.70 -14.78
C ILE A 111 1.53 14.77 -15.52
N SER A 112 1.35 15.95 -14.92
CA SER A 112 0.59 17.05 -15.56
C SER A 112 1.20 17.45 -16.90
N LYS A 113 2.54 17.58 -16.97
CA LYS A 113 3.24 17.89 -18.23
C LYS A 113 3.03 16.81 -19.29
N LYS A 114 3.09 15.53 -18.91
CA LYS A 114 2.83 14.42 -19.84
C LYS A 114 1.38 14.40 -20.32
N MET A 115 0.43 14.58 -19.41
CA MET A 115 -1.00 14.60 -19.75
C MET A 115 -1.39 15.78 -20.65
N ILE A 116 -0.82 16.97 -20.42
CA ILE A 116 -1.01 18.14 -21.30
C ILE A 116 -0.42 17.85 -22.68
N LYS A 117 0.79 17.27 -22.74
CA LYS A 117 1.44 16.92 -24.01
C LYS A 117 0.63 15.92 -24.84
N GLU A 118 0.01 14.96 -24.18
CA GLU A 118 -0.84 13.95 -24.82
C GLU A 118 -2.30 14.39 -25.01
N ASN A 119 -2.61 15.65 -24.68
CA ASN A 119 -3.94 16.28 -24.79
C ASN A 119 -5.06 15.51 -24.08
N VAL A 120 -4.73 14.89 -22.94
CA VAL A 120 -5.67 14.05 -22.18
C VAL A 120 -6.43 14.87 -21.15
N MET A 121 -5.84 15.95 -20.63
CA MET A 121 -6.53 16.89 -19.75
C MET A 121 -7.48 17.78 -20.55
N VAL A 122 -8.77 17.72 -20.22
CA VAL A 122 -9.78 18.61 -20.82
C VAL A 122 -9.64 19.98 -20.17
N ARG A 123 -9.50 21.01 -21.00
CA ARG A 123 -9.51 22.39 -20.51
C ARG A 123 -10.95 22.78 -20.18
N ALA A 124 -11.21 23.14 -18.93
CA ALA A 124 -12.48 23.73 -18.55
C ALA A 124 -12.58 25.17 -19.08
N ASP A 125 -13.80 25.66 -19.20
CA ASP A 125 -14.09 27.04 -19.66
C ASP A 125 -13.48 28.10 -18.73
N ASP A 126 -13.28 27.76 -17.46
CA ASP A 126 -12.62 28.61 -16.45
C ASP A 126 -11.09 28.68 -16.61
N GLY A 127 -10.53 28.04 -17.64
CA GLY A 127 -9.08 27.99 -17.91
C GLY A 127 -8.32 26.97 -17.07
N GLY A 128 -8.97 26.31 -16.11
CA GLY A 128 -8.46 25.15 -15.38
C GLY A 128 -8.41 23.88 -16.23
N TYR A 129 -7.74 22.85 -15.73
CA TYR A 129 -7.71 21.52 -16.35
C TYR A 129 -8.54 20.55 -15.51
N LEU A 130 -9.55 19.92 -16.12
CA LEU A 130 -10.31 18.84 -15.50
C LEU A 130 -9.41 17.61 -15.39
N ILE A 131 -9.35 17.04 -14.19
CA ILE A 131 -8.57 15.83 -13.96
C ILE A 131 -9.26 14.66 -14.66
N THR A 132 -8.46 13.88 -15.38
CA THR A 132 -8.93 12.75 -16.18
C THR A 132 -9.51 11.63 -15.30
N PRO A 133 -10.39 10.77 -15.85
CA PRO A 133 -10.90 9.60 -15.14
C PRO A 133 -9.82 8.79 -14.42
N ILE A 134 -10.12 8.28 -13.23
CA ILE A 134 -9.18 7.57 -12.35
C ILE A 134 -8.37 6.46 -13.04
N LYS A 135 -8.98 5.76 -14.01
CA LYS A 135 -8.33 4.69 -14.79
C LYS A 135 -7.13 5.20 -15.59
N ILE A 136 -7.29 6.37 -16.22
CA ILE A 136 -6.26 7.03 -17.01
C ILE A 136 -5.18 7.53 -16.05
N LEU A 137 -5.57 8.18 -14.95
CA LEU A 137 -4.66 8.69 -13.95
C LEU A 137 -3.73 7.61 -13.36
N LYS A 138 -4.28 6.45 -12.97
CA LYS A 138 -3.50 5.31 -12.46
C LYS A 138 -2.38 4.90 -13.42
N LYS A 139 -2.69 4.82 -14.72
CA LYS A 139 -1.72 4.41 -15.76
C LYS A 139 -0.52 5.38 -15.83
N TYR A 140 -0.77 6.68 -15.81
CA TYR A 140 0.31 7.67 -15.85
C TYR A 140 1.16 7.68 -14.59
N ILE A 141 0.53 7.48 -13.42
CA ILE A 141 1.26 7.38 -12.15
C ILE A 141 2.22 6.19 -12.19
N GLU A 142 1.74 5.01 -12.60
CA GLU A 142 2.56 3.80 -12.71
C GLU A 142 3.74 4.01 -13.68
N GLN A 143 3.48 4.59 -14.85
CA GLN A 143 4.51 4.88 -15.84
C GLN A 143 5.59 5.84 -15.32
N GLU A 144 5.21 6.90 -14.61
CA GLU A 144 6.18 7.86 -14.05
C GLU A 144 7.02 7.26 -12.93
N LEU A 145 6.39 6.50 -12.04
CA LEU A 145 7.07 5.83 -10.94
C LEU A 145 8.07 4.79 -11.46
N GLU A 146 7.69 4.01 -12.48
CA GLU A 146 8.60 3.06 -13.13
C GLU A 146 9.74 3.75 -13.88
N ALA A 147 9.45 4.83 -14.61
CA ALA A 147 10.46 5.61 -15.32
C ALA A 147 11.52 6.15 -14.37
N ARG A 148 11.12 6.66 -13.19
CA ARG A 148 12.04 7.11 -12.14
C ARG A 148 12.98 6.00 -11.69
N VAL A 149 12.45 4.81 -11.38
CA VAL A 149 13.28 3.67 -10.96
C VAL A 149 14.29 3.28 -12.03
N LEU A 150 13.87 3.27 -13.30
CA LEU A 150 14.77 2.97 -14.42
C LEU A 150 15.89 4.00 -14.57
N VAL A 151 15.58 5.30 -14.42
CA VAL A 151 16.57 6.37 -14.47
C VAL A 151 17.58 6.24 -13.34
N THR A 152 17.14 5.97 -12.10
CA THR A 152 18.04 5.76 -10.95
C THR A 152 18.97 4.56 -11.17
N LYS A 153 18.48 3.45 -11.75
CA LYS A 153 19.31 2.29 -12.09
C LYS A 153 20.35 2.59 -13.18
N ARG A 154 20.05 3.48 -14.12
CA ARG A 154 20.99 3.87 -15.19
C ARG A 154 22.06 4.85 -14.70
N LEU A 155 21.72 5.70 -13.72
CA LEU A 155 22.63 6.70 -13.15
C LEU A 155 23.47 6.18 -11.98
N SER A 156 23.16 5.01 -11.40
CA SER A 156 24.05 4.39 -10.43
C SER A 156 25.38 4.01 -11.08
N PRO A 157 26.55 4.46 -10.57
CA PRO A 157 27.83 4.07 -11.13
C PRO A 157 27.97 2.54 -11.10
N PRO A 158 28.57 1.94 -12.14
CA PRO A 158 28.71 0.49 -12.19
C PRO A 158 29.53 0.02 -10.98
N ARG A 159 28.95 -0.87 -10.16
CA ARG A 159 29.60 -1.58 -9.03
C ARG A 159 30.98 -2.19 -9.36
N ILE A 160 31.30 -2.30 -10.64
CA ILE A 160 32.60 -2.75 -11.16
C ILE A 160 33.74 -1.76 -10.81
N ALA A 161 33.46 -0.46 -10.63
CA ALA A 161 34.48 0.52 -10.25
C ALA A 161 35.01 0.29 -8.82
N GLU A 162 34.12 -0.03 -7.88
CA GLU A 162 34.49 -0.26 -6.47
C GLU A 162 35.30 -1.56 -6.29
N GLN A 163 34.98 -2.61 -7.05
CA GLN A 163 35.74 -3.87 -7.04
C GLN A 163 37.11 -3.76 -7.71
N LYS A 164 37.27 -2.87 -8.70
CA LYS A 164 38.56 -2.63 -9.34
C LYS A 164 39.50 -1.84 -8.44
N GLU A 165 38.99 -0.89 -7.65
CA GLU A 165 39.82 -0.09 -6.75
C GLU A 165 40.27 -0.89 -5.51
N SER A 166 39.40 -1.73 -4.95
CA SER A 166 39.75 -2.65 -3.86
C SER A 166 40.78 -3.70 -4.30
N LYS A 167 40.61 -4.34 -5.47
CA LYS A 167 41.61 -5.26 -6.04
C LYS A 167 42.95 -4.57 -6.41
N ASN A 168 42.92 -3.30 -6.83
CA ASN A 168 44.14 -2.55 -7.17
C ASN A 168 44.90 -2.10 -5.91
N LYS A 169 44.19 -1.70 -4.84
CA LYS A 169 44.81 -1.45 -3.52
C LYS A 169 45.48 -2.70 -2.97
N GLU A 170 44.83 -3.86 -3.07
CA GLU A 170 45.37 -5.14 -2.59
C GLU A 170 46.60 -5.60 -3.39
N ARG A 171 46.61 -5.41 -4.72
CA ARG A 171 47.79 -5.64 -5.57
C ARG A 171 48.96 -4.68 -5.27
N ARG A 172 48.67 -3.43 -4.89
CA ARG A 172 49.69 -2.44 -4.50
C ARG A 172 50.32 -2.73 -3.12
N VAL A 173 49.59 -3.41 -2.23
CA VAL A 173 50.11 -3.85 -0.92
C VAL A 173 51.01 -5.08 -1.08
N GLN A 174 50.57 -6.06 -1.87
CA GLN A 174 51.34 -7.29 -2.16
C GLN A 174 52.68 -7.01 -2.87
N LEU A 175 52.73 -6.07 -3.82
CA LEU A 175 53.97 -5.71 -4.52
C LEU A 175 55.00 -5.00 -3.61
N LYS A 176 54.56 -4.42 -2.49
CA LYS A 176 55.46 -3.80 -1.49
C LYS A 176 56.03 -4.84 -0.51
N GLU A 177 55.33 -5.94 -0.26
CA GLU A 177 55.83 -7.02 0.60
C GLU A 177 56.87 -7.90 -0.10
N CYS A 178 56.72 -8.20 -1.40
CA CYS A 178 57.72 -8.97 -2.16
C CYS A 178 59.07 -8.25 -2.38
N LYS A 179 59.20 -6.96 -2.05
CA LYS A 179 60.44 -6.20 -2.23
C LYS A 179 61.30 -6.06 -0.97
N LYS A 180 60.95 -6.71 0.15
CA LYS A 180 61.83 -6.73 1.34
C LYS A 180 63.00 -7.70 1.09
N PRO A 181 64.26 -7.21 1.06
CA PRO A 181 65.41 -8.08 0.82
C PRO A 181 65.66 -9.01 2.01
N LEU A 182 66.02 -10.28 1.71
CA LEU A 182 66.52 -11.24 2.69
C LEU A 182 67.71 -10.63 3.44
N ARG A 183 67.54 -10.37 4.74
CA ARG A 183 68.68 -10.05 5.60
C ARG A 183 69.45 -11.35 5.85
N LYS A 184 70.74 -11.32 5.47
CA LYS A 184 71.76 -12.33 5.76
C LYS A 184 72.00 -12.47 7.25
#